data_AF-A0A099SF27-F1
#
_entry.id   AF-A0A099SF27-F1
#
_cell.length_a   1.000
_cell.length_b   1.000
_cell.length_c   1.000
_cell.angle_alpha   90.00
_cell.angle_beta   90.00
_cell.angle_gamma   90.00
#
_symmetry.space_group_name_H-M   'P 1'
#
loop_
_entity.id
_entity.type
_entity.pdbx_description
1 polymer ?
#
loop_
_entity_poly.entity_id
_entity_poly.type
_entity_poly.pdbx_seq_one_letter_code
_entity_poly.pdbx_strand_id
1 'polypeptide(L)'
;MMEKVKRYLKNHFSNGPKAAFLVLLVVIGAAIFITNTRKTVYVYIDGKENKVTTFRHTVNDVLTSNNIILGPKDKTSIGIDSKVKNQDKIYIKKAMDVQIEVDGKTLTMNSAESDIESMLKVEGIKVNETDKVLPSKDQPLEKGLKVAIIRVETKTIKEAKALAYSTVTKNDGGLDKGKQKIVQSGKAGEKLVTTKVTYENGKEVSRKVISEAVTKKPVQKVVAMGTKPKVQPVSTKYSASRGSSSEGGKRIISVRSTAYSPKKDYGRALTASGMVAVRDADGTSTVAVDPRVIPIGTKLYIEGYGYAIAADTGLAIKGNKVDLFFNTLSEARNWGARYVNVHIIN
;
A
#
# COMPACT_ATOMS: atom_id res chain seq x y z
N MET A 1 -38.58 86.32 14.16
CA MET A 1 -38.60 85.69 12.81
C MET A 1 -39.81 84.77 12.63
N MET A 2 -40.05 83.80 13.53
CA MET A 2 -41.21 82.89 13.47
C MET A 2 -42.58 83.60 13.47
N GLU A 3 -42.76 84.67 14.24
CA GLU A 3 -44.05 85.41 14.28
C GLU A 3 -44.40 86.13 12.96
N LYS A 4 -43.39 86.58 12.20
CA LYS A 4 -43.61 87.15 10.85
C LYS A 4 -44.00 86.06 9.85
N VAL A 5 -43.37 84.89 9.96
CA VAL A 5 -43.68 83.72 9.12
C VAL A 5 -45.09 83.19 9.40
N LYS A 6 -45.48 83.04 10.68
CA LYS A 6 -46.85 82.64 11.05
C LYS A 6 -47.91 83.59 10.51
N ARG A 7 -47.68 84.90 10.60
CA ARG A 7 -48.63 85.93 10.13
C ARG A 7 -48.74 85.94 8.60
N TYR A 8 -47.62 85.76 7.90
CA TYR A 8 -47.60 85.62 6.44
C TYR A 8 -48.36 84.37 5.98
N LEU A 9 -48.11 83.22 6.61
CA LEU A 9 -48.81 81.97 6.31
C LEU A 9 -50.32 82.10 6.57
N LYS A 10 -50.73 82.70 7.69
CA LYS A 10 -52.15 82.93 8.01
C LYS A 10 -52.85 83.85 7.01
N ASN A 11 -52.14 84.87 6.50
CA ASN A 11 -52.71 85.85 5.57
C ASN A 11 -52.72 85.40 4.10
N HIS A 12 -51.85 84.45 3.70
CA HIS A 12 -51.77 83.95 2.31
C HIS A 12 -52.33 82.54 2.11
N PHE A 13 -52.41 81.75 3.18
CA PHE A 13 -52.90 80.37 3.21
C PHE A 13 -53.97 80.19 4.30
N SER A 14 -54.97 81.08 4.32
CA SER A 14 -56.23 80.79 5.04
C SER A 14 -56.94 79.59 4.39
N ASN A 15 -57.93 78.99 5.05
CA ASN A 15 -58.65 77.74 4.69
C ASN A 15 -59.37 77.71 3.31
N GLY A 16 -58.92 78.49 2.32
CA GLY A 16 -59.42 78.53 0.95
C GLY A 16 -58.53 77.79 -0.07
N PRO A 17 -58.79 77.98 -1.38
CA PRO A 17 -58.23 77.16 -2.46
C PRO A 17 -56.69 77.20 -2.57
N LYS A 18 -56.03 78.27 -2.12
CA LYS A 18 -54.56 78.36 -2.09
C LYS A 18 -53.92 77.42 -1.07
N ALA A 19 -54.54 77.25 0.10
CA ALA A 19 -54.10 76.28 1.10
C ALA A 19 -54.33 74.84 0.61
N ALA A 20 -55.48 74.57 -0.02
CA ALA A 20 -55.77 73.27 -0.62
C ALA A 20 -54.76 72.89 -1.72
N PHE A 21 -54.40 73.84 -2.60
CA PHE A 21 -53.39 73.64 -3.63
C PHE A 21 -51.98 73.36 -3.06
N LEU A 22 -51.59 74.07 -2.00
CA LEU A 22 -50.31 73.80 -1.33
C LEU A 22 -50.26 72.40 -0.70
N VAL A 23 -51.34 71.98 -0.03
CA VAL A 23 -51.44 70.64 0.55
C VAL A 23 -51.35 69.58 -0.54
N LEU A 24 -52.02 69.80 -1.68
CA LEU A 24 -51.94 68.90 -2.84
C LEU A 24 -50.50 68.76 -3.36
N LEU A 25 -49.75 69.86 -3.48
CA LEU A 25 -48.33 69.81 -3.89
C LEU A 25 -47.45 69.04 -2.90
N VAL A 26 -47.69 69.20 -1.59
CA VAL A 26 -46.97 68.45 -0.56
C VAL A 26 -47.30 66.95 -0.65
N VAL A 27 -48.57 66.59 -0.89
CA VAL A 27 -48.99 65.20 -1.06
C VAL A 27 -48.37 64.57 -2.31
N ILE A 28 -48.35 65.29 -3.44
CA ILE A 28 -47.71 64.84 -4.68
C ILE A 28 -46.21 64.69 -4.48
N GLY A 29 -45.55 65.67 -3.86
CA GLY A 29 -44.13 65.61 -3.55
C GLY A 29 -43.76 64.44 -2.63
N ALA A 30 -44.58 64.20 -1.59
CA ALA A 30 -44.43 63.05 -0.70
C ALA A 30 -44.65 61.72 -1.44
N ALA A 31 -45.65 61.62 -2.32
CA ALA A 31 -45.90 60.45 -3.13
C ALA A 31 -44.72 60.13 -4.07
N ILE A 32 -44.18 61.14 -4.76
CA ILE A 32 -43.00 61.02 -5.62
C ILE A 32 -41.76 60.59 -4.81
N PHE A 33 -41.58 61.18 -3.62
CA PHE A 33 -40.48 60.80 -2.72
C PHE A 33 -40.60 59.35 -2.24
N ILE A 34 -41.81 58.91 -1.86
CA ILE A 34 -42.07 57.52 -1.47
C ILE A 34 -41.81 56.56 -2.64
N THR A 35 -42.27 56.88 -3.86
CA THR A 35 -42.02 56.02 -5.02
C THR A 35 -40.54 55.96 -5.40
N ASN A 36 -39.80 57.06 -5.29
CA ASN A 36 -38.37 57.11 -5.61
C ASN A 36 -37.48 56.46 -4.54
N THR A 37 -37.92 56.43 -3.28
CA THR A 37 -37.17 55.80 -2.18
C THR A 37 -37.42 54.29 -2.04
N ARG A 38 -38.57 53.82 -2.56
CA ARG A 38 -38.93 52.41 -2.63
C ARG A 38 -38.01 51.67 -3.61
N LYS A 39 -37.44 50.56 -3.15
CA LYS A 39 -36.58 49.67 -3.94
C LYS A 39 -37.20 48.28 -3.97
N THR A 40 -37.00 47.60 -5.09
CA THR A 40 -37.24 46.15 -5.22
C THR A 40 -35.88 45.47 -5.35
N VAL A 41 -35.61 44.49 -4.51
CA VAL A 41 -34.33 43.79 -4.42
C VAL A 41 -34.61 42.30 -4.51
N TYR A 42 -33.73 41.55 -5.16
CA TYR A 42 -33.86 40.12 -5.38
C TYR A 42 -32.82 39.39 -4.54
N VAL A 43 -33.27 38.66 -3.52
CA VAL A 43 -32.38 37.90 -2.63
C VAL A 43 -32.44 36.43 -3.00
N TYR A 44 -31.32 35.87 -3.45
CA TYR A 44 -31.19 34.45 -3.82
C TYR A 44 -30.52 33.71 -2.67
N ILE A 45 -31.23 32.79 -2.02
CA ILE A 45 -30.67 31.94 -0.96
C ILE A 45 -30.56 30.53 -1.52
N ASP A 46 -29.33 30.03 -1.67
CA ASP A 46 -29.05 28.72 -2.28
C ASP A 46 -29.81 28.50 -3.60
N GLY A 47 -29.87 29.56 -4.43
CA GLY A 47 -30.54 29.57 -5.74
C GLY A 47 -32.04 29.92 -5.71
N LYS A 48 -32.70 29.93 -4.54
CA LYS A 48 -34.12 30.27 -4.42
C LYS A 48 -34.32 31.79 -4.32
N GLU A 49 -35.11 32.35 -5.23
CA GLU A 49 -35.42 33.79 -5.26
C GLU A 49 -36.44 34.20 -4.18
N ASN A 50 -36.12 35.26 -3.46
CA ASN A 50 -37.02 35.99 -2.56
C ASN A 50 -37.05 37.46 -3.00
N LYS A 51 -38.19 37.89 -3.54
CA LYS A 51 -38.40 39.28 -3.95
C LYS A 51 -38.74 40.14 -2.74
N VAL A 52 -37.88 41.12 -2.45
CA VAL A 52 -38.03 42.02 -1.30
C VAL A 52 -38.32 43.43 -1.77
N THR A 53 -39.45 43.98 -1.33
CA THR A 53 -39.72 45.41 -1.45
C THR A 53 -39.27 46.11 -0.17
N THR A 54 -38.46 47.15 -0.28
CA THR A 54 -37.85 47.78 0.89
C THR A 54 -37.55 49.26 0.70
N PHE A 55 -37.56 50.00 1.82
CA PHE A 55 -37.06 51.38 1.91
C PHE A 55 -35.67 51.45 2.55
N ARG A 56 -35.14 50.30 3.00
CA ARG A 56 -33.85 50.20 3.67
C ARG A 56 -32.70 50.62 2.75
N HIS A 57 -31.58 50.95 3.37
CA HIS A 57 -30.42 51.51 2.70
C HIS A 57 -29.27 50.52 2.53
N THR A 58 -29.09 49.57 3.45
CA THR A 58 -27.97 48.61 3.42
C THR A 58 -28.44 47.18 3.21
N VAL A 59 -27.55 46.29 2.77
CA VAL A 59 -27.85 44.86 2.61
C VAL A 59 -28.29 44.27 3.94
N ASN A 60 -27.57 44.54 5.03
CA ASN A 60 -27.90 44.05 6.37
C ASN A 60 -29.32 44.44 6.81
N ASP A 61 -29.71 45.70 6.61
CA ASP A 61 -31.05 46.17 6.96
C ASP A 61 -32.15 45.46 6.13
N VAL A 62 -31.89 45.24 4.84
CA VAL A 62 -32.81 44.53 3.94
C VAL A 62 -33.00 43.09 4.40
N LEU A 63 -31.92 42.40 4.77
CA LEU A 63 -31.98 40.99 5.20
C LEU A 63 -32.68 40.85 6.56
N THR A 64 -32.25 41.64 7.56
CA THR A 64 -32.80 41.58 8.92
C THR A 64 -34.28 41.96 8.97
N SER A 65 -34.72 42.98 8.22
CA SER A 65 -36.14 43.38 8.18
C SER A 65 -37.07 42.34 7.55
N ASN A 66 -36.51 41.37 6.83
CA ASN A 66 -37.25 40.28 6.20
C ASN A 66 -36.99 38.93 6.89
N ASN A 67 -36.51 38.95 8.15
CA ASN A 67 -36.20 37.76 8.95
C ASN A 67 -35.16 36.82 8.30
N ILE A 68 -34.30 37.37 7.44
CA ILE A 68 -33.18 36.62 6.84
C ILE A 68 -31.96 36.86 7.72
N ILE A 69 -31.67 35.89 8.58
CA ILE A 69 -30.51 35.92 9.49
C ILE A 69 -29.33 35.21 8.82
N LEU A 70 -28.19 35.89 8.76
CA LEU A 70 -26.93 35.32 8.27
C LEU A 70 -26.21 34.59 9.40
N GLY A 71 -25.74 33.38 9.11
CA GLY A 71 -24.79 32.68 9.95
C GLY A 71 -23.39 33.32 9.89
N PRO A 72 -22.52 33.02 10.86
CA PRO A 72 -21.21 33.66 11.00
C PRO A 72 -20.27 33.41 9.81
N LYS A 73 -20.50 32.36 9.02
CA LYS A 73 -19.70 31.98 7.84
C LYS A 73 -20.50 32.00 6.53
N ASP A 74 -21.73 32.49 6.54
CA ASP A 74 -22.49 32.71 5.31
C ASP A 74 -21.79 33.76 4.46
N LYS A 75 -21.87 33.62 3.14
CA LYS A 75 -21.31 34.60 2.20
C LYS A 75 -22.41 35.32 1.43
N THR A 76 -22.21 36.60 1.21
CA THR A 76 -23.07 37.43 0.36
C THR A 76 -22.28 37.95 -0.84
N SER A 77 -22.92 38.02 -2.01
CA SER A 77 -22.30 38.59 -3.22
C SER A 77 -22.04 40.08 -3.11
N ILE A 78 -22.79 40.76 -2.24
CA ILE A 78 -22.65 42.18 -1.93
C ILE A 78 -22.37 42.28 -0.43
N GLY A 79 -21.37 43.04 -0.02
CA GLY A 79 -21.00 43.17 1.40
C GLY A 79 -22.18 43.71 2.23
N ILE A 80 -22.32 43.23 3.46
CA ILE A 80 -23.48 43.50 4.33
C ILE A 80 -23.73 44.99 4.61
N ASP A 81 -22.67 45.82 4.62
CA ASP A 81 -22.77 47.27 4.86
C ASP A 81 -22.94 48.08 3.57
N SER A 82 -22.97 47.40 2.41
CA SER A 82 -23.08 48.08 1.11
C SER A 82 -24.47 48.66 0.93
N LYS A 83 -24.53 49.84 0.30
CA LYS A 83 -25.80 50.47 -0.06
C LYS A 83 -26.53 49.67 -1.13
N VAL A 84 -27.84 49.51 -0.95
CA VAL A 84 -28.71 48.77 -1.86
C VAL A 84 -29.42 49.72 -2.83
N LYS A 85 -29.44 49.35 -4.10
CA LYS A 85 -30.10 50.04 -5.20
C LYS A 85 -31.34 49.27 -5.65
N ASN A 86 -32.20 49.95 -6.41
CA ASN A 86 -33.35 49.30 -7.02
C ASN A 86 -32.87 48.25 -8.03
N GLN A 87 -33.51 47.09 -8.02
CA GLN A 87 -33.20 45.90 -8.83
C GLN A 87 -31.89 45.17 -8.51
N ASP A 88 -31.25 45.50 -7.38
CA ASP A 88 -30.06 44.75 -6.94
C ASP A 88 -30.37 43.26 -6.75
N LYS A 89 -29.38 42.42 -7.08
CA LYS A 89 -29.41 40.97 -6.88
C LYS A 89 -28.38 40.59 -5.82
N ILE A 90 -28.85 40.08 -4.69
CA ILE A 90 -28.05 39.67 -3.55
C ILE A 90 -28.05 38.14 -3.50
N TYR A 91 -26.93 37.50 -3.80
CA TYR A 91 -26.77 36.07 -3.66
C TYR A 91 -26.21 35.75 -2.28
N ILE A 92 -26.90 34.88 -1.56
CA ILE A 92 -26.51 34.38 -0.25
C ILE A 92 -26.20 32.90 -0.40
N LYS A 93 -24.98 32.54 -0.03
CA LYS A 93 -24.56 31.16 0.06
C LYS A 93 -24.46 30.77 1.54
N LYS A 94 -25.32 29.84 1.96
CA LYS A 94 -25.33 29.36 3.34
C LYS A 94 -24.12 28.49 3.62
N ALA A 95 -23.55 28.65 4.80
CA ALA A 95 -22.47 27.79 5.25
C ALA A 95 -23.02 26.39 5.58
N MET A 96 -22.30 25.36 5.13
CA MET A 96 -22.63 23.96 5.36
C MET A 96 -21.77 23.39 6.47
N ASP A 97 -22.32 22.49 7.27
CA ASP A 97 -21.57 21.71 8.25
C ASP A 97 -20.72 20.65 7.54
N VAL A 98 -19.42 20.66 7.78
CA VAL A 98 -18.45 19.69 7.26
C VAL A 98 -17.66 19.11 8.42
N GLN A 99 -17.48 17.79 8.42
CA GLN A 99 -16.64 17.08 9.37
C GLN A 99 -15.29 16.78 8.73
N ILE A 100 -14.20 17.12 9.42
CA ILE A 100 -12.84 16.89 8.93
C ILE A 100 -12.10 15.98 9.92
N GLU A 101 -11.66 14.84 9.44
CA GLU A 101 -10.73 13.97 10.14
C GLU A 101 -9.30 14.27 9.70
N VAL A 102 -8.48 14.76 10.62
CA VAL A 102 -7.09 15.13 10.35
C VAL A 102 -6.25 14.90 11.60
N ASP A 103 -5.06 14.31 11.42
CA ASP A 103 -4.10 14.07 12.51
C ASP A 103 -4.71 13.32 13.71
N GLY A 104 -5.61 12.37 13.42
CA GLY A 104 -6.31 11.55 14.43
C GLY A 104 -7.42 12.28 15.20
N LYS A 105 -7.81 13.48 14.78
CA LYS A 105 -8.89 14.28 15.40
C LYS A 105 -10.02 14.49 14.41
N THR A 106 -11.25 14.54 14.92
CA THR A 106 -12.43 14.95 14.15
C THR A 106 -12.81 16.38 14.52
N LEU A 107 -12.76 17.27 13.54
CA LEU A 107 -13.17 18.67 13.63
C LEU A 107 -14.54 18.83 12.96
N THR A 108 -15.40 19.67 13.51
CA THR A 108 -16.66 20.07 12.86
C THR A 108 -16.61 21.56 12.60
N MET A 109 -16.93 21.96 11.37
CA MET A 109 -16.88 23.38 11.00
C MET A 109 -17.90 23.74 9.93
N ASN A 110 -18.30 25.01 9.94
CA ASN A 110 -19.10 25.60 8.88
C ASN A 110 -18.21 26.14 7.76
N SER A 111 -18.66 26.02 6.52
CA SER A 111 -18.00 26.63 5.35
C SER A 111 -19.00 26.96 4.25
N ALA A 112 -18.86 28.14 3.65
CA ALA A 112 -19.61 28.54 2.46
C ALA A 112 -18.76 28.48 1.17
N GLU A 113 -17.59 27.84 1.20
CA GLU A 113 -16.76 27.64 0.01
C GLU A 113 -17.39 26.68 -1.00
N SER A 114 -16.93 26.70 -2.25
CA SER A 114 -17.44 25.83 -3.32
C SER A 114 -17.09 24.37 -3.09
N ASP A 115 -15.87 24.12 -2.64
CA ASP A 115 -15.22 22.81 -2.64
C ASP A 115 -14.33 22.64 -1.41
N ILE A 116 -13.84 21.41 -1.22
CA ILE A 116 -12.99 21.03 -0.10
C ILE A 116 -11.68 21.82 -0.11
N GLU A 117 -11.01 21.98 -1.26
CA GLU A 117 -9.73 22.68 -1.36
C GLU A 117 -9.82 24.12 -0.87
N SER A 118 -10.84 24.85 -1.34
CA SER A 118 -11.10 26.23 -0.96
C SER A 118 -11.41 26.34 0.53
N MET A 119 -12.22 25.43 1.07
CA MET A 119 -12.50 25.36 2.51
C MET A 119 -11.22 25.15 3.32
N LEU A 120 -10.43 24.12 3.00
CA LEU A 120 -9.19 23.81 3.74
C LEU A 120 -8.23 25.00 3.73
N LYS A 121 -8.13 25.72 2.61
CA LYS A 121 -7.29 26.90 2.47
C LYS A 121 -7.74 28.05 3.35
N VAL A 122 -9.04 28.37 3.36
CA VAL A 122 -9.61 29.46 4.18
C VAL A 122 -9.47 29.18 5.67
N GLU A 123 -9.62 27.92 6.06
CA GLU A 123 -9.50 27.48 7.45
C GLU A 123 -8.04 27.25 7.88
N GLY A 124 -7.08 27.44 6.96
CA GLY A 124 -5.65 27.32 7.25
C GLY A 124 -5.18 25.88 7.50
N ILE A 125 -5.96 24.88 7.09
CA ILE A 125 -5.60 23.46 7.21
C ILE A 125 -4.60 23.13 6.10
N LYS A 126 -3.33 23.00 6.48
CA LYS A 126 -2.24 22.69 5.54
C LYS A 126 -2.28 21.22 5.13
N VAL A 127 -2.26 20.97 3.83
CA VAL A 127 -2.17 19.65 3.20
C VAL A 127 -0.90 19.64 2.36
N ASN A 128 -0.02 18.66 2.57
CA ASN A 128 1.20 18.53 1.77
C ASN A 128 0.88 17.86 0.42
N GLU A 129 1.76 18.01 -0.57
CA GLU A 129 1.58 17.41 -1.90
C GLU A 129 1.43 15.89 -1.87
N THR A 130 2.04 15.22 -0.89
CA THR A 130 1.97 13.77 -0.72
C THR A 130 0.74 13.31 0.05
N ASP A 131 0.11 14.21 0.82
CA ASP A 131 -1.06 13.87 1.62
C ASP A 131 -2.26 13.59 0.72
N LYS A 132 -3.18 12.74 1.20
CA LYS A 132 -4.41 12.42 0.48
C LYS A 132 -5.59 13.11 1.16
N VAL A 133 -6.47 13.71 0.37
CA VAL A 133 -7.75 14.25 0.83
C VAL A 133 -8.84 13.38 0.24
N LEU A 134 -9.72 12.86 1.10
CA LEU A 134 -10.85 12.03 0.74
C LEU A 134 -12.16 12.65 1.26
N PRO A 135 -13.18 12.88 0.42
CA PRO A 135 -13.14 12.71 -1.03
C PRO A 135 -12.23 13.76 -1.70
N SER A 136 -12.15 13.72 -3.03
CA SER A 136 -11.24 14.57 -3.80
C SER A 136 -11.39 16.05 -3.47
N LYS A 137 -10.28 16.79 -3.51
CA LYS A 137 -10.21 18.20 -3.08
C LYS A 137 -11.13 19.14 -3.87
N ASP A 138 -11.51 18.76 -5.09
CA ASP A 138 -12.43 19.47 -5.98
C ASP A 138 -13.91 19.10 -5.75
N GLN A 139 -14.20 18.14 -4.86
CA GLN A 139 -15.57 17.77 -4.55
C GLN A 139 -16.32 18.98 -3.96
N PRO A 140 -17.51 19.31 -4.50
CA PRO A 140 -18.36 20.34 -3.94
C PRO A 140 -18.74 20.06 -2.50
N LEU A 141 -18.89 21.13 -1.70
CA LEU A 141 -19.37 20.99 -0.33
C LEU A 141 -20.86 20.62 -0.31
N GLU A 142 -21.20 19.68 0.56
CA GLU A 142 -22.56 19.25 0.83
C GLU A 142 -22.79 19.16 2.34
N LYS A 143 -24.06 19.22 2.75
CA LYS A 143 -24.42 19.18 4.17
C LYS A 143 -24.03 17.83 4.79
N GLY A 144 -23.20 17.86 5.84
CA GLY A 144 -22.74 16.66 6.54
C GLY A 144 -21.62 15.91 5.82
N LEU A 145 -20.97 16.54 4.84
CA LEU A 145 -19.82 15.98 4.15
C LEU A 145 -18.72 15.61 5.15
N LYS A 146 -18.15 14.42 4.97
CA LYS A 146 -17.01 13.93 5.76
C LYS A 146 -15.77 13.97 4.90
N VAL A 147 -14.77 14.70 5.37
CA VAL A 147 -13.46 14.85 4.73
C VAL A 147 -12.42 14.19 5.61
N ALA A 148 -11.57 13.35 5.05
CA ALA A 148 -10.43 12.73 5.73
C ALA A 148 -9.14 13.20 5.06
N ILE A 149 -8.20 13.68 5.86
CA ILE A 149 -6.86 14.06 5.44
C ILE A 149 -5.90 13.00 5.96
N ILE A 150 -5.32 12.24 5.04
CA ILE A 150 -4.38 11.16 5.34
C ILE A 150 -2.97 11.69 5.11
N ARG A 151 -2.19 11.77 6.20
CA ARG A 151 -0.79 12.17 6.15
C ARG A 151 0.04 11.05 5.54
N VAL A 152 0.73 11.33 4.45
CA VAL A 152 1.58 10.34 3.77
C VAL A 152 3.05 10.70 3.99
N GLU A 153 3.77 9.81 4.67
CA GLU A 153 5.20 9.94 4.91
C GLU A 153 5.94 8.79 4.22
N THR A 154 7.12 9.07 3.65
CA THR A 154 7.98 8.01 3.14
C THR A 154 9.37 8.08 3.76
N LYS A 155 9.83 6.97 4.35
CA LYS A 155 11.16 6.82 4.94
C LYS A 155 12.02 5.87 4.12
N THR A 156 13.31 6.18 4.03
CA THR A 156 14.31 5.26 3.48
C THR A 156 15.06 4.62 4.63
N ILE A 157 14.85 3.32 4.84
CA ILE A 157 15.48 2.54 5.89
C ILE A 157 16.64 1.75 5.28
N LYS A 158 17.83 1.85 5.88
CA LYS A 158 19.01 1.08 5.52
C LYS A 158 19.27 0.04 6.60
N GLU A 159 19.32 -1.23 6.21
CA GLU A 159 19.49 -2.35 7.14
C GLU A 159 20.60 -3.28 6.61
N ALA A 160 21.58 -3.59 7.46
CA ALA A 160 22.60 -4.57 7.16
C ALA A 160 22.06 -5.99 7.35
N LYS A 161 22.19 -6.84 6.34
CA LYS A 161 21.78 -8.25 6.38
C LYS A 161 22.96 -9.15 6.06
N ALA A 162 23.06 -10.27 6.76
CA ALA A 162 24.07 -11.29 6.50
C ALA A 162 23.90 -11.85 5.09
N LEU A 163 25.00 -11.98 4.36
CA LEU A 163 25.06 -12.62 3.05
C LEU A 163 25.72 -13.97 3.19
N ALA A 164 24.97 -15.05 2.92
CA ALA A 164 25.46 -16.41 3.06
C ALA A 164 26.70 -16.66 2.19
N TYR A 165 27.62 -17.48 2.72
CA TYR A 165 28.78 -17.95 1.96
C TYR A 165 28.50 -19.30 1.29
N SER A 166 29.13 -19.56 0.14
CA SER A 166 29.08 -20.86 -0.51
C SER A 166 30.13 -21.82 0.07
N THR A 167 29.88 -23.13 -0.09
CA THR A 167 30.86 -24.18 0.24
C THR A 167 31.38 -24.82 -1.03
N VAL A 168 32.70 -24.93 -1.17
CA VAL A 168 33.39 -25.56 -2.29
C VAL A 168 34.13 -26.80 -1.81
N THR A 169 33.95 -27.92 -2.52
CA THR A 169 34.65 -29.17 -2.24
C THR A 169 35.81 -29.35 -3.21
N LYS A 170 37.01 -29.66 -2.70
CA LYS A 170 38.22 -29.90 -3.51
C LYS A 170 38.74 -31.30 -3.25
N ASN A 171 39.03 -32.08 -4.29
CA ASN A 171 39.62 -33.41 -4.11
C ASN A 171 41.07 -33.30 -3.62
N ASP A 172 41.45 -34.17 -2.69
CA ASP A 172 42.79 -34.26 -2.12
C ASP A 172 43.27 -35.73 -2.16
N GLY A 173 44.24 -36.00 -3.03
CA GLY A 173 44.84 -37.33 -3.18
C GLY A 173 45.80 -37.72 -2.05
N GLY A 174 46.16 -36.80 -1.17
CA GLY A 174 46.95 -37.08 0.04
C GLY A 174 46.08 -37.55 1.21
N LEU A 175 44.78 -37.27 1.17
CA LEU A 175 43.83 -37.60 2.23
C LEU A 175 43.07 -38.90 1.90
N ASP A 176 42.92 -39.78 2.88
CA ASP A 176 42.23 -41.07 2.72
C ASP A 176 40.82 -40.89 2.16
N LYS A 177 40.43 -41.77 1.23
CA LYS A 177 39.09 -41.76 0.64
C LYS A 177 38.00 -41.71 1.71
N GLY A 178 37.14 -40.69 1.63
CA GLY A 178 36.01 -40.48 2.55
C GLY A 178 36.31 -39.63 3.78
N LYS A 179 37.57 -39.27 4.04
CA LYS A 179 37.89 -38.25 5.06
C LYS A 179 37.69 -36.86 4.49
N GLN A 180 37.24 -35.94 5.35
CA GLN A 180 37.08 -34.53 5.02
C GLN A 180 38.04 -33.70 5.88
N LYS A 181 38.56 -32.62 5.29
CA LYS A 181 39.34 -31.62 6.02
C LYS A 181 38.86 -30.23 5.61
N ILE A 182 38.51 -29.38 6.57
CA ILE A 182 38.24 -27.97 6.28
C ILE A 182 39.57 -27.31 5.96
N VAL A 183 39.71 -26.83 4.71
CA VAL A 183 40.89 -26.11 4.21
C VAL A 183 40.75 -24.62 4.50
N GLN A 184 39.53 -24.10 4.40
CA GLN A 184 39.20 -22.71 4.68
C GLN A 184 37.82 -22.61 5.31
N SER A 185 37.72 -21.93 6.45
CA SER A 185 36.43 -21.65 7.07
C SER A 185 35.69 -20.57 6.30
N GLY A 186 34.40 -20.80 6.05
CA GLY A 186 33.54 -19.79 5.44
C GLY A 186 33.22 -18.67 6.43
N LYS A 187 33.07 -17.45 5.92
CA LYS A 187 32.60 -16.29 6.68
C LYS A 187 31.48 -15.62 5.91
N ALA A 188 30.35 -15.36 6.59
CA ALA A 188 29.27 -14.62 5.99
C ALA A 188 29.76 -13.24 5.54
N GLY A 189 29.29 -12.84 4.37
CA GLY A 189 29.38 -11.47 3.91
C GLY A 189 28.29 -10.62 4.55
N GLU A 190 28.17 -9.40 4.06
CA GLU A 190 27.18 -8.44 4.50
C GLU A 190 26.66 -7.71 3.26
N LYS A 191 25.35 -7.51 3.20
CA LYS A 191 24.71 -6.65 2.22
C LYS A 191 23.90 -5.58 2.94
N LEU A 192 23.98 -4.35 2.46
CA LEU A 192 23.14 -3.25 2.88
C LEU A 192 21.88 -3.25 2.02
N VAL A 193 20.73 -3.47 2.65
CA VAL A 193 19.42 -3.41 2.00
C VAL A 193 18.81 -2.05 2.27
N THR A 194 18.54 -1.29 1.20
CA THR A 194 17.84 -0.01 1.30
C THR A 194 16.39 -0.21 0.91
N THR A 195 15.48 0.14 1.82
CA THR A 195 14.05 -0.07 1.69
C THR A 195 13.31 1.26 1.80
N LYS A 196 12.46 1.56 0.83
CA LYS A 196 11.50 2.67 0.89
C LYS A 196 10.23 2.17 1.59
N VAL A 197 9.86 2.80 2.69
CA VAL A 197 8.68 2.47 3.50
C VAL A 197 7.73 3.66 3.49
N THR A 198 6.48 3.43 3.08
CA THR A 198 5.43 4.44 3.05
C THR A 198 4.47 4.22 4.21
N TYR A 199 4.16 5.32 4.91
CA TYR A 199 3.25 5.37 6.05
C TYR A 199 2.06 6.26 5.72
N GLU A 200 0.88 5.84 6.15
CA GLU A 200 -0.36 6.63 6.13
C GLU A 200 -0.84 6.81 7.57
N ASN A 201 -0.97 8.06 8.03
CA ASN A 201 -1.30 8.39 9.42
C ASN A 201 -0.40 7.65 10.44
N GLY A 202 0.89 7.52 10.12
CA GLY A 202 1.89 6.82 10.95
C GLY A 202 1.87 5.29 10.86
N LYS A 203 0.93 4.69 10.14
CA LYS A 203 0.86 3.23 9.94
C LYS A 203 1.55 2.83 8.64
N GLU A 204 2.44 1.85 8.69
CA GLU A 204 3.11 1.30 7.50
C GLU A 204 2.07 0.67 6.55
N VAL A 205 2.02 1.15 5.31
CA VAL A 205 1.11 0.65 4.27
C VAL A 205 1.84 0.00 3.10
N SER A 206 3.12 0.31 2.91
CA SER A 206 3.92 -0.27 1.83
C SER A 206 5.40 -0.30 2.15
N ARG A 207 6.07 -1.37 1.71
CA ARG A 207 7.51 -1.58 1.85
C ARG A 207 8.08 -2.10 0.55
N LYS A 208 9.08 -1.41 0.00
CA LYS A 208 9.74 -1.78 -1.25
C LYS A 208 11.26 -1.69 -1.13
N VAL A 209 11.95 -2.81 -1.41
CA VAL A 209 13.42 -2.82 -1.55
C VAL A 209 13.77 -2.02 -2.80
N ILE A 210 14.58 -0.98 -2.65
CA ILE A 210 15.02 -0.11 -3.76
C ILE A 210 16.44 -0.43 -4.21
N SER A 211 17.29 -0.92 -3.31
CA SER A 211 18.63 -1.37 -3.65
C SER A 211 19.18 -2.38 -2.64
N GLU A 212 20.08 -3.23 -3.12
CA GLU A 212 20.93 -4.06 -2.30
C GLU A 212 22.38 -3.83 -2.74
N ALA A 213 23.27 -3.57 -1.79
CA ALA A 213 24.70 -3.40 -2.05
C ALA A 213 25.50 -4.33 -1.16
N VAL A 214 26.34 -5.18 -1.76
CA VAL A 214 27.26 -6.02 -0.98
C VAL A 214 28.35 -5.13 -0.38
N THR A 215 28.31 -4.94 0.93
CA THR A 215 29.30 -4.14 1.68
C THR A 215 30.50 -4.99 2.07
N LYS A 216 30.28 -6.29 2.29
CA LYS A 216 31.35 -7.25 2.60
C LYS A 216 31.13 -8.54 1.83
N LYS A 217 32.10 -8.92 0.99
CA LYS A 217 32.02 -10.18 0.23
C LYS A 217 32.08 -11.38 1.18
N PRO A 218 31.25 -12.42 0.98
CA PRO A 218 31.36 -13.65 1.75
C PRO A 218 32.66 -14.37 1.40
N VAL A 219 33.27 -15.00 2.41
CA VAL A 219 34.43 -15.88 2.22
C VAL A 219 33.90 -17.30 2.12
N GLN A 220 34.22 -17.99 1.03
CA GLN A 220 33.75 -19.35 0.80
C GLN A 220 34.36 -20.33 1.81
N LYS A 221 33.60 -21.36 2.18
CA LYS A 221 34.11 -22.50 2.96
C LYS A 221 34.71 -23.51 1.98
N VAL A 222 35.97 -23.89 2.16
CA VAL A 222 36.63 -24.91 1.33
C VAL A 222 36.82 -26.18 2.14
N VAL A 223 36.30 -27.29 1.62
CA VAL A 223 36.43 -28.63 2.22
C VAL A 223 37.23 -29.52 1.27
N ALA A 224 38.38 -30.03 1.72
CA ALA A 224 39.12 -31.06 1.02
C ALA A 224 38.46 -32.42 1.26
N MET A 225 38.20 -33.16 0.18
CA MET A 225 37.67 -34.51 0.20
C MET A 225 38.76 -35.49 -0.21
N GLY A 226 39.06 -36.46 0.66
CA GLY A 226 40.08 -37.44 0.39
C GLY A 226 39.72 -38.36 -0.77
N THR A 227 40.67 -38.57 -1.67
CA THR A 227 40.55 -39.51 -2.81
C THR A 227 41.63 -40.60 -2.79
N LYS A 228 42.55 -40.58 -1.81
CA LYS A 228 43.62 -41.57 -1.69
C LYS A 228 43.01 -42.98 -1.53
N PRO A 229 43.27 -43.91 -2.46
CA PRO A 229 42.79 -45.27 -2.36
C PRO A 229 43.37 -45.94 -1.10
N LYS A 230 42.54 -46.62 -0.31
CA LYS A 230 43.06 -47.55 0.70
C LYS A 230 43.75 -48.71 -0.03
N VAL A 231 45.06 -48.79 0.08
CA VAL A 231 45.82 -49.97 -0.37
C VAL A 231 45.55 -51.08 0.64
N GLN A 232 44.65 -52.00 0.31
CA GLN A 232 44.51 -53.24 1.06
C GLN A 232 45.66 -54.16 0.63
N PRO A 233 46.39 -54.80 1.56
CA PRO A 233 47.34 -55.83 1.19
C PRO A 233 46.57 -56.96 0.49
N VAL A 234 47.00 -57.32 -0.71
CA VAL A 234 46.42 -58.42 -1.48
C VAL A 234 46.85 -59.72 -0.81
N SER A 235 46.00 -60.28 0.05
CA SER A 235 46.11 -61.67 0.46
C SER A 235 45.37 -62.53 -0.56
N THR A 236 46.13 -63.27 -1.36
CA THR A 236 45.65 -64.34 -2.23
C THR A 236 45.04 -65.45 -1.40
N LYS A 237 43.73 -65.74 -1.58
CA LYS A 237 43.17 -67.08 -1.38
C LYS A 237 41.77 -67.18 -2.00
N TYR A 238 41.63 -68.15 -2.90
CA TYR A 238 40.35 -68.70 -3.36
C TYR A 238 39.63 -69.36 -2.19
N SER A 239 38.33 -69.11 -1.99
CA SER A 239 37.35 -70.15 -1.66
C SER A 239 35.91 -69.59 -1.68
N ALA A 240 34.97 -70.52 -1.87
CA ALA A 240 33.61 -70.38 -2.35
C ALA A 240 32.61 -69.62 -1.46
N SER A 241 31.59 -69.12 -2.16
CA SER A 241 30.30 -68.61 -1.68
C SER A 241 29.63 -69.53 -0.67
N ARG A 242 29.32 -69.01 0.53
CA ARG A 242 28.08 -69.25 1.29
C ARG A 242 27.73 -67.99 2.09
N GLY A 243 26.44 -67.66 2.10
CA GLY A 243 25.89 -66.38 2.53
C GLY A 243 26.29 -65.94 3.93
N SER A 244 26.46 -64.62 4.08
CA SER A 244 26.74 -63.96 5.35
C SER A 244 25.66 -62.92 5.64
N SER A 245 24.87 -63.22 6.66
CA SER A 245 24.22 -62.25 7.52
C SER A 245 25.27 -61.56 8.39
N SER A 246 25.44 -60.24 8.25
CA SER A 246 26.05 -59.39 9.28
C SER A 246 25.73 -57.90 9.04
N GLU A 247 24.94 -57.37 9.97
CA GLU A 247 25.11 -56.09 10.65
C GLU A 247 25.61 -54.86 9.85
N GLY A 248 24.71 -53.89 9.70
CA GLY A 248 24.89 -52.58 10.33
C GLY A 248 25.89 -51.57 9.75
N GLY A 249 26.54 -51.86 8.62
CA GLY A 249 27.45 -50.90 7.97
C GLY A 249 26.70 -49.88 7.09
N LYS A 250 26.82 -48.57 7.40
CA LYS A 250 26.37 -47.47 6.51
C LYS A 250 26.99 -47.63 5.11
N ARG A 251 26.21 -48.10 4.14
CA ARG A 251 26.66 -48.36 2.77
C ARG A 251 26.59 -47.05 1.96
N ILE A 252 27.74 -46.46 1.64
CA ILE A 252 27.82 -45.27 0.79
C ILE A 252 28.13 -45.72 -0.65
N ILE A 253 27.29 -45.34 -1.59
CA ILE A 253 27.49 -45.62 -3.03
C ILE A 253 27.57 -44.31 -3.81
N SER A 254 28.51 -44.22 -4.75
CA SER A 254 28.56 -43.12 -5.70
C SER A 254 27.66 -43.46 -6.89
N VAL A 255 26.69 -42.60 -7.17
CA VAL A 255 25.68 -42.83 -8.22
C VAL A 255 25.63 -41.64 -9.17
N ARG A 256 25.26 -41.91 -10.42
CA ARG A 256 24.89 -40.85 -11.35
C ARG A 256 23.50 -40.35 -10.97
N SER A 257 23.39 -39.12 -10.50
CA SER A 257 22.12 -38.46 -10.25
C SER A 257 21.66 -37.67 -11.47
N THR A 258 20.40 -37.84 -11.81
CA THR A 258 19.65 -36.95 -12.69
C THR A 258 18.53 -36.26 -11.91
N ALA A 259 17.92 -35.24 -12.50
CA ALA A 259 16.84 -34.51 -11.88
C ALA A 259 15.71 -34.26 -12.87
N TYR A 260 14.49 -34.30 -12.36
CA TYR A 260 13.29 -33.98 -13.12
C TYR A 260 12.29 -33.20 -12.25
N SER A 261 11.37 -32.52 -12.91
CA SER A 261 10.22 -31.87 -12.27
C SER A 261 8.96 -32.26 -13.04
N PRO A 262 7.77 -32.19 -12.41
CA PRO A 262 6.54 -32.38 -13.17
C PRO A 262 6.39 -31.22 -14.18
N LYS A 263 5.76 -31.49 -15.32
CA LYS A 263 5.18 -30.41 -16.15
C LYS A 263 4.02 -29.82 -15.36
N LYS A 264 3.76 -28.52 -15.54
CA LYS A 264 2.91 -27.63 -14.69
C LYS A 264 1.54 -28.20 -14.23
N ASP A 265 1.03 -29.27 -14.83
CA ASP A 265 -0.31 -29.80 -14.59
C ASP A 265 -0.35 -31.28 -14.12
N TYR A 266 0.77 -31.91 -13.77
CA TYR A 266 0.74 -33.26 -13.20
C TYR A 266 0.50 -33.22 -11.69
N GLY A 267 -0.78 -33.32 -11.32
CA GLY A 267 -1.19 -33.64 -9.94
C GLY A 267 -0.52 -34.92 -9.44
N ARG A 268 -0.21 -34.94 -8.13
CA ARG A 268 0.32 -36.06 -7.31
C ARG A 268 0.71 -37.33 -8.08
N ALA A 269 1.81 -37.29 -8.82
CA ALA A 269 2.31 -38.45 -9.55
C ALA A 269 2.59 -39.59 -8.55
N LEU A 270 2.00 -40.77 -8.79
CA LEU A 270 2.27 -41.95 -7.97
C LEU A 270 3.56 -42.60 -8.44
N THR A 271 4.40 -42.94 -7.48
CA THR A 271 5.63 -43.71 -7.65
C THR A 271 5.32 -45.20 -7.76
N ALA A 272 6.28 -46.02 -8.21
CA ALA A 272 6.14 -47.48 -8.28
C ALA A 272 5.78 -48.14 -6.92
N SER A 273 6.13 -47.51 -5.80
CA SER A 273 5.73 -47.95 -4.45
C SER A 273 4.30 -47.56 -4.05
N GLY A 274 3.58 -46.79 -4.87
CA GLY A 274 2.28 -46.22 -4.55
C GLY A 274 2.32 -44.91 -3.74
N MET A 275 3.50 -44.43 -3.35
CA MET A 275 3.65 -43.13 -2.70
C MET A 275 3.52 -41.98 -3.71
N VAL A 276 3.05 -40.82 -3.25
CA VAL A 276 3.08 -39.59 -4.04
C VAL A 276 4.52 -39.09 -4.18
N ALA A 277 4.92 -38.70 -5.39
CA ALA A 277 6.21 -38.08 -5.63
C ALA A 277 6.28 -36.71 -4.91
N VAL A 278 7.21 -36.58 -3.99
CA VAL A 278 7.37 -35.40 -3.12
C VAL A 278 8.82 -34.95 -3.11
N ARG A 279 9.01 -33.63 -3.24
CA ARG A 279 10.26 -32.95 -2.88
C ARG A 279 10.02 -32.15 -1.61
N ASP A 280 10.64 -32.60 -0.54
CA ASP A 280 10.67 -31.94 0.76
C ASP A 280 12.13 -31.74 1.17
N ALA A 281 12.57 -30.48 1.26
CA ALA A 281 13.94 -30.13 1.59
C ALA A 281 14.26 -30.29 3.08
N ASP A 282 13.26 -30.16 3.94
CA ASP A 282 13.39 -30.24 5.39
C ASP A 282 12.93 -31.61 5.95
N GLY A 283 12.25 -32.41 5.12
CA GLY A 283 11.81 -33.77 5.42
C GLY A 283 12.37 -34.84 4.48
N THR A 284 11.53 -35.81 4.12
CA THR A 284 11.93 -36.96 3.29
C THR A 284 11.33 -36.85 1.89
N SER A 285 12.19 -36.77 0.88
CA SER A 285 11.78 -36.75 -0.52
C SER A 285 11.65 -38.17 -1.11
N THR A 286 10.95 -38.32 -2.22
CA THR A 286 10.89 -39.59 -2.97
C THR A 286 11.87 -39.57 -4.14
N VAL A 287 12.55 -40.69 -4.40
CA VAL A 287 13.48 -40.81 -5.53
C VAL A 287 13.28 -42.09 -6.33
N ALA A 288 13.65 -42.05 -7.61
CA ALA A 288 13.66 -43.22 -8.47
C ALA A 288 15.03 -43.91 -8.48
N VAL A 289 15.04 -45.24 -8.39
CA VAL A 289 16.26 -46.06 -8.31
C VAL A 289 16.16 -47.32 -9.17
N ASP A 290 17.26 -48.06 -9.32
CA ASP A 290 17.23 -49.46 -9.75
C ASP A 290 17.08 -50.37 -8.52
N PRO A 291 15.95 -51.10 -8.36
CA PRO A 291 15.71 -51.97 -7.20
C PRO A 291 16.76 -53.06 -6.99
N ARG A 292 17.48 -53.45 -8.04
CA ARG A 292 18.56 -54.44 -7.97
C ARG A 292 19.80 -53.89 -7.27
N VAL A 293 19.94 -52.57 -7.21
CA VAL A 293 21.06 -51.86 -6.55
C VAL A 293 20.60 -51.28 -5.21
N ILE A 294 19.49 -50.54 -5.20
CA ILE A 294 18.88 -49.94 -4.01
C ILE A 294 17.44 -50.46 -3.92
N PRO A 295 17.10 -51.36 -2.98
CA PRO A 295 15.74 -51.86 -2.83
C PRO A 295 14.73 -50.74 -2.61
N ILE A 296 13.51 -50.90 -3.12
CA ILE A 296 12.40 -49.98 -2.83
C ILE A 296 12.13 -49.96 -1.31
N GLY A 297 11.80 -48.79 -0.77
CA GLY A 297 11.61 -48.53 0.65
C GLY A 297 12.89 -48.15 1.41
N THR A 298 14.06 -48.31 0.79
CA THR A 298 15.34 -47.95 1.43
C THR A 298 15.39 -46.44 1.73
N LYS A 299 15.77 -46.08 2.97
CA LYS A 299 16.02 -44.69 3.36
C LYS A 299 17.42 -44.27 2.96
N LEU A 300 17.55 -43.04 2.48
CA LEU A 300 18.75 -42.52 1.85
C LEU A 300 19.05 -41.12 2.40
N TYR A 301 20.33 -40.75 2.47
CA TYR A 301 20.76 -39.36 2.47
C TYR A 301 21.61 -39.10 1.24
N ILE A 302 21.17 -38.14 0.42
CA ILE A 302 21.77 -37.82 -0.87
C ILE A 302 22.46 -36.47 -0.72
N GLU A 303 23.78 -36.44 -0.91
CA GLU A 303 24.57 -35.23 -0.70
C GLU A 303 24.09 -34.07 -1.58
N GLY A 304 23.74 -32.94 -0.95
CA GLY A 304 23.22 -31.76 -1.61
C GLY A 304 21.71 -31.78 -1.90
N TYR A 305 21.03 -32.91 -1.71
CA TYR A 305 19.59 -33.05 -1.92
C TYR A 305 18.81 -33.26 -0.60
N GLY A 306 19.38 -34.02 0.34
CA GLY A 306 18.81 -34.27 1.66
C GLY A 306 18.34 -35.71 1.85
N TYR A 307 17.44 -35.93 2.81
CA TYR A 307 16.87 -37.25 3.09
C TYR A 307 15.87 -37.65 2.01
N ALA A 308 15.90 -38.93 1.65
CA ALA A 308 15.02 -39.49 0.64
C ALA A 308 14.65 -40.95 0.92
N ILE A 309 13.59 -41.42 0.29
CA ILE A 309 13.20 -42.83 0.25
C ILE A 309 13.16 -43.31 -1.20
N ALA A 310 13.71 -44.49 -1.45
CA ALA A 310 13.61 -45.19 -2.73
C ALA A 310 12.15 -45.59 -2.97
N ALA A 311 11.42 -44.76 -3.70
CA ALA A 311 9.97 -44.87 -3.87
C ALA A 311 9.57 -45.33 -5.27
N ASP A 312 10.44 -45.09 -6.25
CA ASP A 312 10.06 -45.18 -7.65
C ASP A 312 11.10 -45.94 -8.49
N THR A 313 10.70 -46.32 -9.70
CA THR A 313 11.58 -46.93 -10.69
C THR A 313 11.34 -46.31 -12.06
N GLY A 314 12.41 -46.16 -12.84
CA GLY A 314 12.31 -45.67 -14.23
C GLY A 314 12.95 -46.63 -15.20
N LEU A 315 12.42 -46.70 -16.43
CA LEU A 315 13.02 -47.51 -17.50
C LEU A 315 14.48 -47.11 -17.76
N ALA A 316 14.80 -45.80 -17.66
CA ALA A 316 16.14 -45.25 -17.84
C ALA A 316 16.98 -45.16 -16.55
N ILE A 317 16.46 -45.64 -15.42
CA ILE A 317 17.14 -45.63 -14.11
C ILE A 317 17.60 -47.05 -13.80
N LYS A 318 18.78 -47.39 -14.31
CA LYS A 318 19.40 -48.72 -14.20
C LYS A 318 20.82 -48.61 -13.67
N GLY A 319 21.23 -49.58 -12.85
CA GLY A 319 22.54 -49.62 -12.19
C GLY A 319 22.69 -48.56 -11.10
N ASN A 320 23.91 -48.03 -10.93
CA ASN A 320 24.23 -46.99 -9.94
C ASN A 320 23.71 -45.61 -10.39
N LYS A 321 22.40 -45.47 -10.57
CA LYS A 321 21.73 -44.25 -11.00
C LYS A 321 20.54 -43.94 -10.10
N VAL A 322 20.32 -42.66 -9.82
CA VAL A 322 19.17 -42.16 -9.06
C VAL A 322 18.57 -40.98 -9.81
N ASP A 323 17.25 -40.89 -9.87
CA ASP A 323 16.53 -39.73 -10.40
C ASP A 323 15.85 -38.96 -9.28
N LEU A 324 16.17 -37.67 -9.17
CA LEU A 324 15.71 -36.81 -8.09
C LEU A 324 14.54 -35.96 -8.56
N PHE A 325 13.46 -36.00 -7.78
CA PHE A 325 12.28 -35.17 -8.02
C PHE A 325 12.50 -33.76 -7.48
N PHE A 326 12.13 -32.74 -8.24
CA PHE A 326 12.12 -31.33 -7.80
C PHE A 326 10.77 -30.69 -8.08
N ASN A 327 10.38 -29.73 -7.23
CA ASN A 327 9.10 -29.04 -7.36
C ASN A 327 9.06 -28.13 -8.58
N THR A 328 10.21 -27.56 -8.98
CA THR A 328 10.28 -26.67 -10.14
C THR A 328 11.31 -27.12 -11.18
N LEU A 329 11.02 -26.81 -12.44
CA LEU A 329 11.94 -27.06 -13.55
C LEU A 329 13.25 -26.28 -13.39
N SER A 330 13.20 -25.10 -12.77
CA SER A 330 14.40 -24.32 -12.51
C SER A 330 15.33 -25.02 -11.51
N GLU A 331 14.80 -25.60 -10.44
CA GLU A 331 15.60 -26.37 -9.48
C GLU A 331 16.18 -27.63 -10.12
N ALA A 332 15.37 -28.36 -10.90
CA ALA A 332 15.85 -29.54 -11.62
C ALA A 332 17.01 -29.20 -12.58
N ARG A 333 16.91 -28.08 -13.31
CA ARG A 333 17.97 -27.59 -14.20
C ARG A 333 19.21 -27.12 -13.44
N ASN A 334 19.03 -26.43 -12.32
CA ASN A 334 20.13 -26.01 -11.46
C ASN A 334 20.87 -27.22 -10.87
N TRP A 335 20.15 -28.32 -10.62
CA TRP A 335 20.76 -29.59 -10.25
C TRP A 335 21.49 -30.25 -11.44
N GLY A 336 20.83 -30.46 -12.57
CA GLY A 336 21.44 -31.12 -13.73
C GLY A 336 21.93 -32.55 -13.45
N ALA A 337 22.66 -33.15 -14.40
CA ALA A 337 23.22 -34.49 -14.22
C ALA A 337 24.59 -34.40 -13.54
N ARG A 338 24.77 -35.11 -12.41
CA ARG A 338 26.02 -35.10 -11.64
C ARG A 338 26.22 -36.42 -10.90
N TYR A 339 27.45 -36.71 -10.50
CA TYR A 339 27.71 -37.80 -9.57
C TYR A 339 27.53 -37.31 -8.13
N VAL A 340 26.83 -38.08 -7.31
CA VAL A 340 26.62 -37.80 -5.88
C VAL A 340 26.87 -39.06 -5.06
N ASN A 341 27.25 -38.88 -3.79
CA ASN A 341 27.27 -39.97 -2.85
C ASN A 341 25.89 -40.12 -2.20
N VAL A 342 25.42 -41.37 -2.17
CA VAL A 342 24.17 -41.76 -1.52
C VAL A 342 24.54 -42.64 -0.34
N HIS A 343 24.16 -42.18 0.85
CA HIS A 343 24.31 -42.88 2.10
C HIS A 343 23.05 -43.72 2.30
N ILE A 344 23.17 -45.04 2.30
CA ILE A 344 22.06 -45.95 2.61
C ILE A 344 21.90 -46.01 4.12
N ILE A 345 20.71 -45.63 4.58
CA ILE A 345 20.30 -45.57 5.97
C ILE A 345 19.41 -46.79 6.17
N ASN A 346 19.92 -47.78 6.89
CA ASN A 346 19.14 -48.95 7.28
C ASN A 346 18.16 -48.61 8.41
#